data_AF-G0W939-F1
#
_entry.id   AF-G0W939-F1
#
_cell.length_a   1.000
_cell.length_b   1.000
_cell.length_c   1.000
_cell.angle_alpha   90.00
_cell.angle_beta   90.00
_cell.angle_gamma   90.00
#
_symmetry.space_group_name_H-M   'P 1'
#
loop_
_entity.id
_entity.type
_entity.pdbx_description
1 polymer ?
#
loop_
_entity_poly.entity_id
_entity_poly.type
_entity_poly.pdbx_seq_one_letter_code
_entity_poly.pdbx_strand_id
1 'polypeptide(L)'
;MDENASIDDLFGALTSAVQDKNSTSISDEKNSSGDVVAVTAGDDDDEENDFSKNVLQFDDGEKGRKIVDTEKEFANIEKNLRNLPKLENGFDSLATKKASTIEKEKKNEQTGLIQDKQKNNTTRNIDTKNDWFTLPKPDDNMRRELQRDLVLLQHRAALDPKRHYKKDRWQIPDRFAVGTIIDNKAEFYSSRLTNKERKSTMLETLMGDDTTNKYFKRKYSEIQVQKTSGKKGHFKKMKSMRKKY
;
A
#
# COMPACT_ATOMS: atom_id res chain seq x y z
N MET A 1 8.30 52.37 -11.29
CA MET A 1 7.51 52.33 -10.05
C MET A 1 6.19 51.72 -10.46
N ASP A 2 6.14 50.39 -10.51
CA ASP A 2 4.90 49.65 -10.80
C ASP A 2 4.84 48.49 -9.83
N GLU A 3 4.01 48.69 -8.81
CA GLU A 3 3.62 47.73 -7.79
C GLU A 3 2.57 46.81 -8.38
N ASN A 4 2.93 45.56 -8.63
CA ASN A 4 1.98 44.44 -8.75
C ASN A 4 2.74 43.16 -8.38
N ALA A 5 3.08 43.02 -7.10
CA ALA A 5 3.53 41.74 -6.57
C ALA A 5 2.34 40.77 -6.64
N SER A 6 2.52 39.66 -7.37
CA SER A 6 1.49 38.63 -7.48
C SER A 6 1.22 38.02 -6.11
N ILE A 7 -0.05 37.72 -5.82
CA ILE A 7 -0.47 37.05 -4.58
C ILE A 7 0.28 35.73 -4.37
N ASP A 8 0.69 35.07 -5.46
CA ASP A 8 1.46 33.83 -5.43
C ASP A 8 2.90 34.02 -4.90
N ASP A 9 3.51 35.20 -5.11
CA ASP A 9 4.83 35.53 -4.58
C ASP A 9 4.78 35.80 -3.07
N LEU A 10 3.64 36.32 -2.58
CA LEU A 10 3.36 36.53 -1.17
C LEU A 10 3.21 35.21 -0.40
N PHE A 11 2.54 34.22 -1.00
CA PHE A 11 2.42 32.89 -0.40
C PHE A 11 3.71 32.08 -0.47
N GLY A 12 4.49 32.22 -1.55
CA GLY A 12 5.83 31.65 -1.65
C GLY A 12 6.74 32.12 -0.51
N ALA A 13 6.78 33.44 -0.27
CA ALA A 13 7.57 34.04 0.81
C ALA A 13 7.10 33.62 2.22
N LEU A 14 5.81 33.35 2.40
CA LEU A 14 5.27 32.87 3.68
C LEU A 14 5.68 31.41 3.96
N THR A 15 5.71 30.55 2.94
CA THR A 15 6.12 29.15 3.10
C THR A 15 7.60 28.98 3.40
N SER A 16 8.48 29.80 2.80
CA SER A 16 9.91 29.80 3.13
C SER A 16 10.16 30.30 4.56
N ALA A 17 9.43 31.34 5.01
CA ALA A 17 9.55 31.88 6.36
C ALA A 17 9.08 30.91 7.46
N VAL A 18 8.21 29.94 7.14
CA VAL A 18 7.77 28.89 8.06
C VAL A 18 8.81 27.77 8.18
N GLN A 19 9.59 27.51 7.13
CA GLN A 19 10.67 26.52 7.17
C GLN A 19 11.90 26.98 7.96
N ASP A 20 12.23 28.28 7.90
CA ASP A 20 13.41 28.83 8.59
C ASP A 20 13.26 28.89 10.13
N LYS A 21 12.03 28.80 10.66
CA LYS A 21 11.78 28.77 12.11
C LYS A 21 11.95 27.40 12.75
N ASN A 22 12.07 26.33 11.98
CA ASN A 22 12.19 24.96 12.49
C ASN A 22 13.64 24.47 12.68
N SER A 23 14.63 25.35 12.46
CA SER A 23 16.04 25.04 12.67
C SER A 23 16.74 26.09 13.52
N THR A 24 16.44 26.14 14.82
CA THR A 24 17.37 26.65 15.82
C THR A 24 17.20 25.87 17.13
N SER A 25 18.29 25.20 17.51
CA SER A 25 18.55 24.36 18.67
C SER A 25 18.43 25.05 20.03
N ILE A 26 18.49 24.23 21.12
CA ILE A 26 18.79 24.49 22.56
C ILE A 26 17.55 24.29 23.45
N SER A 27 17.54 23.47 24.52
CA SER A 27 18.55 22.67 25.24
C SER A 27 17.84 21.67 26.16
N ASP A 28 18.44 20.49 26.32
CA ASP A 28 18.11 19.50 27.34
C ASP A 28 18.36 20.03 28.76
N GLU A 29 17.36 19.96 29.63
CA GLU A 29 17.56 19.83 31.08
C GLU A 29 16.64 18.74 31.66
N LYS A 30 17.25 18.00 32.60
CA LYS A 30 16.79 16.78 33.25
C LYS A 30 15.81 17.08 34.39
N ASN A 31 14.96 16.10 34.68
CA ASN A 31 14.74 15.44 36.00
C ASN A 31 13.29 14.94 36.08
N SER A 32 13.04 13.63 36.23
CA SER A 32 12.83 12.95 37.52
C SER A 32 11.44 12.29 37.47
N SER A 33 11.27 11.04 36.99
CA SER A 33 11.19 9.81 37.79
C SER A 33 10.47 9.96 39.14
N GLY A 34 9.34 9.26 39.30
CA GLY A 34 8.58 9.13 40.55
C GLY A 34 7.08 9.05 40.26
N ASP A 35 6.56 7.91 39.82
CA ASP A 35 6.06 6.81 40.66
C ASP A 35 4.56 6.97 40.99
N VAL A 36 3.84 5.87 40.78
CA VAL A 36 2.39 5.74 40.80
C VAL A 36 1.97 5.18 42.14
N VAL A 37 1.21 5.96 42.92
CA VAL A 37 0.50 5.43 44.09
C VAL A 37 -0.91 6.03 44.14
N ALA A 38 -1.88 5.13 44.08
CA ALA A 38 -3.29 5.39 44.34
C ALA A 38 -3.53 5.65 45.84
N VAL A 39 -4.36 6.63 46.20
CA VAL A 39 -5.06 6.70 47.50
C VAL A 39 -6.29 7.62 47.40
N THR A 40 -7.45 6.99 47.64
CA THR A 40 -8.68 7.37 48.39
C THR A 40 -9.37 8.73 48.29
N ALA A 41 -10.70 8.62 48.43
CA ALA A 41 -11.73 9.63 48.62
C ALA A 41 -11.72 10.33 50.00
N GLY A 42 -12.46 11.45 50.06
CA GLY A 42 -12.67 12.36 51.20
C GLY A 42 -11.82 13.61 51.00
N ASP A 43 -12.27 14.85 51.14
CA ASP A 43 -13.43 15.51 51.74
C ASP A 43 -13.24 16.99 51.32
N ASP A 44 -14.25 17.77 50.95
CA ASP A 44 -14.15 19.26 50.91
C ASP A 44 -15.56 19.87 50.71
N ASP A 45 -16.14 20.20 51.87
CA ASP A 45 -16.78 21.47 52.22
C ASP A 45 -18.01 22.00 51.44
N ASP A 46 -19.15 21.85 52.13
CA ASP A 46 -20.40 22.58 51.97
C ASP A 46 -20.22 24.08 52.29
N GLU A 47 -20.46 24.94 51.29
CA GLU A 47 -20.72 26.37 51.49
C GLU A 47 -22.21 26.65 51.19
N GLU A 48 -22.96 26.82 52.28
CA GLU A 48 -24.37 27.17 52.32
C GLU A 48 -24.62 28.58 51.75
N ASN A 49 -25.42 28.67 50.68
CA ASN A 49 -25.97 29.96 50.25
C ASN A 49 -27.25 30.29 51.03
N ASP A 50 -27.07 31.16 52.01
CA ASP A 50 -28.03 31.69 52.99
C ASP A 50 -29.06 32.67 52.35
N PHE A 51 -29.96 32.14 51.50
CA PHE A 51 -31.07 32.92 50.92
C PHE A 51 -32.47 32.49 51.39
N SER A 52 -32.57 31.57 52.35
CA SER A 52 -33.85 31.08 52.90
C SER A 52 -34.37 31.90 54.09
N LYS A 53 -34.07 33.20 54.13
CA LYS A 53 -34.50 34.09 55.22
C LYS A 53 -35.13 35.38 54.74
N ASN A 54 -36.14 35.25 53.87
CA ASN A 54 -37.20 36.24 53.72
C ASN A 54 -38.55 35.53 53.61
N VAL A 55 -38.93 34.82 54.68
CA VAL A 55 -40.32 34.41 54.90
C VAL A 55 -41.05 35.65 55.41
N LEU A 56 -41.86 36.24 54.54
CA LEU A 56 -42.73 37.35 54.87
C LEU A 56 -43.79 36.86 55.88
N GLN A 57 -43.60 37.18 57.16
CA GLN A 57 -44.59 36.93 58.20
C GLN A 57 -45.72 37.95 58.06
N PHE A 58 -46.92 37.48 57.74
CA PHE A 58 -48.13 38.28 57.89
C PHE A 58 -48.63 38.12 59.32
N ASP A 59 -48.74 39.26 60.00
CA ASP A 59 -49.28 39.39 61.35
C ASP A 59 -50.77 39.01 61.32
N ASP A 60 -51.12 37.96 62.07
CA ASP A 60 -52.47 37.39 62.15
C ASP A 60 -53.41 38.31 62.94
N GLY A 61 -53.91 39.34 62.26
CA GLY A 61 -54.91 40.29 62.77
C GLY A 61 -55.99 40.60 61.74
N GLU A 62 -57.12 39.91 61.84
CA GLU A 62 -58.43 40.23 61.22
C GLU A 62 -58.44 40.72 59.74
N LYS A 63 -58.60 39.79 58.77
CA LYS A 63 -59.42 39.92 57.52
C LYS A 63 -59.20 38.73 56.56
N GLY A 64 -59.72 37.54 56.89
CA GLY A 64 -59.67 36.33 56.05
C GLY A 64 -60.42 36.39 54.69
N ARG A 65 -60.93 37.55 54.27
CA ARG A 65 -61.50 37.77 52.92
C ARG A 65 -60.58 38.53 51.98
N LYS A 66 -59.54 39.22 52.46
CA LYS A 66 -58.61 39.98 51.59
C LYS A 66 -57.42 39.16 51.09
N ILE A 67 -57.02 38.11 51.81
CA ILE A 67 -55.84 37.28 51.52
C ILE A 67 -56.06 36.38 50.27
N VAL A 68 -57.26 35.80 50.15
CA VAL A 68 -57.66 34.98 49.00
C VAL A 68 -57.80 35.78 47.70
N ASP A 69 -58.07 37.08 47.78
CA ASP A 69 -58.13 37.96 46.62
C ASP A 69 -56.72 38.34 46.16
N THR A 70 -55.80 38.58 47.11
CA THR A 70 -54.38 38.83 46.77
C THR A 70 -53.71 37.61 46.11
N GLU A 71 -54.01 36.38 46.53
CA GLU A 71 -53.44 35.19 45.88
C GLU A 71 -53.93 34.99 44.45
N LYS A 72 -55.20 35.30 44.17
CA LYS A 72 -55.74 35.26 42.81
C LYS A 72 -55.17 36.36 41.94
N GLU A 73 -54.95 37.55 42.51
CA GLU A 73 -54.26 38.65 41.83
C GLU A 73 -52.80 38.27 41.52
N PHE A 74 -52.07 37.67 42.46
CA PHE A 74 -50.72 37.16 42.24
C PHE A 74 -50.68 36.07 41.17
N ALA A 75 -51.60 35.10 41.19
CA ALA A 75 -51.69 34.06 40.16
C ALA A 75 -51.98 34.65 38.77
N ASN A 76 -52.76 35.72 38.69
CA ASN A 76 -53.01 36.44 37.44
C ASN A 76 -51.75 37.21 36.98
N ILE A 77 -51.02 37.83 37.91
CA ILE A 77 -49.76 38.51 37.62
C ILE A 77 -48.72 37.49 37.12
N GLU A 78 -48.60 36.31 37.73
CA GLU A 78 -47.71 35.24 37.28
C GLU A 78 -48.04 34.75 35.86
N LYS A 79 -49.33 34.56 35.55
CA LYS A 79 -49.77 34.22 34.20
C LYS A 79 -49.40 35.32 33.21
N ASN A 80 -49.56 36.58 33.60
CA ASN A 80 -49.21 37.71 32.74
C ASN A 80 -47.69 37.81 32.53
N LEU A 81 -46.88 37.57 33.57
CA LEU A 81 -45.42 37.55 33.48
C LEU A 81 -44.91 36.45 32.55
N ARG A 82 -45.56 35.28 32.55
CA ARG A 82 -45.22 34.19 31.62
C ARG A 82 -45.56 34.49 30.16
N ASN A 83 -46.55 35.34 29.94
CA ASN A 83 -47.01 35.76 28.60
C ASN A 83 -46.24 36.99 28.06
N LEU A 84 -45.35 37.59 28.85
CA LEU A 84 -44.50 38.67 28.36
C LEU A 84 -43.54 38.16 27.27
N PRO A 85 -43.26 38.99 26.25
CA PRO A 85 -42.25 38.66 25.24
C PRO A 85 -40.89 38.52 25.93
N LYS A 86 -40.29 37.34 25.81
CA LYS A 86 -38.94 37.09 26.29
C LYS A 86 -37.94 37.66 25.29
N LEU A 87 -36.77 38.06 25.79
CA LEU A 87 -35.66 38.47 24.92
C LEU A 87 -35.10 37.21 24.24
N GLU A 88 -35.44 37.01 22.97
CA GLU A 88 -34.87 35.95 22.15
C GLU A 88 -33.50 36.37 21.64
N ASN A 89 -32.45 35.73 22.16
CA ASN A 89 -31.08 35.91 21.67
C ASN A 89 -30.67 34.68 20.87
N GLY A 90 -30.17 34.86 19.64
CA GLY A 90 -29.66 33.76 18.81
C GLY A 90 -28.38 33.10 19.35
N PHE A 91 -27.80 33.60 20.44
CA PHE A 91 -26.54 33.12 21.01
C PHE A 91 -26.64 31.69 21.57
N ASP A 92 -27.70 31.34 22.29
CA ASP A 92 -27.91 29.98 22.83
C ASP A 92 -28.12 28.94 21.73
N SER A 93 -28.76 29.35 20.63
CA SER A 93 -28.90 28.49 19.45
C SER A 93 -27.55 28.18 18.80
N LEU A 94 -26.56 29.06 18.92
CA LEU A 94 -25.24 28.87 18.33
C LEU A 94 -24.40 27.82 19.09
N ALA A 95 -24.53 27.78 20.42
CA ALA A 95 -23.88 26.77 21.26
C ALA A 95 -24.40 25.35 20.95
N THR A 96 -25.72 25.22 20.78
CA THR A 96 -26.37 23.93 20.45
C THR A 96 -26.21 23.54 18.97
N LYS A 97 -26.11 24.51 18.05
CA LYS A 97 -25.93 24.26 16.61
C LYS A 97 -24.59 23.60 16.28
N LYS A 98 -23.50 23.96 16.98
CA LYS A 98 -22.17 23.34 16.78
C LYS A 98 -22.20 21.81 16.95
N ALA A 99 -22.90 21.28 17.96
CA ALA A 99 -22.98 19.83 18.18
C ALA A 99 -23.66 19.10 17.02
N SER A 100 -24.76 19.64 16.49
CA SER A 100 -25.50 19.04 15.37
C SER A 100 -24.78 19.13 14.02
N THR A 101 -23.96 20.17 13.81
CA THR A 101 -23.13 20.31 12.60
C THR A 101 -21.94 19.35 12.65
N ILE A 102 -21.28 19.20 13.80
CA ILE A 102 -20.18 18.25 14.01
C ILE A 102 -20.64 16.80 13.80
N GLU A 103 -21.87 16.44 14.19
CA GLU A 103 -22.42 15.09 13.98
C GLU A 103 -22.85 14.82 12.53
N LYS A 104 -23.25 15.86 11.78
CA LYS A 104 -23.63 15.74 10.36
C LYS A 104 -22.43 15.79 9.42
N GLU A 105 -21.40 16.57 9.75
CA GLU A 105 -20.15 16.64 8.98
C GLU A 105 -19.34 15.33 9.13
N LYS A 106 -19.30 14.73 10.32
CA LYS A 106 -18.68 13.40 10.55
C LYS A 106 -19.28 12.24 9.74
N LYS A 107 -20.51 12.38 9.22
CA LYS A 107 -21.14 11.37 8.35
C LYS A 107 -20.93 11.61 6.86
N ASN A 108 -20.53 12.83 6.47
CA ASN A 108 -20.31 13.22 5.08
C ASN A 108 -18.84 13.41 4.70
N GLU A 109 -17.92 13.25 5.65
CA GLU A 109 -16.53 12.99 5.31
C GLU A 109 -16.43 11.54 4.82
N GLN A 110 -16.46 11.35 3.50
CA GLN A 110 -15.80 10.20 2.89
C GLN A 110 -14.30 10.33 3.20
N THR A 111 -13.92 9.92 4.41
CA THR A 111 -12.54 9.62 4.78
C THR A 111 -12.14 8.34 4.05
N GLY A 112 -11.98 8.44 2.73
CA GLY A 112 -10.97 7.62 2.09
C GLY A 112 -9.67 7.86 2.86
N LEU A 113 -8.99 6.79 3.23
CA LEU A 113 -7.75 6.78 4.02
C LEU A 113 -7.91 6.76 5.56
N ILE A 114 -8.82 5.93 6.09
CA ILE A 114 -8.37 5.08 7.21
C ILE A 114 -7.57 3.95 6.58
N GLN A 115 -6.25 4.13 6.61
CA GLN A 115 -5.31 3.10 6.19
C GLN A 115 -5.54 1.87 7.06
N ASP A 116 -6.01 0.79 6.44
CA ASP A 116 -5.96 -0.57 6.97
C ASP A 116 -4.50 -0.94 7.24
N LYS A 117 -3.98 -0.46 8.35
CA LYS A 117 -2.67 -0.79 8.86
C LYS A 117 -2.78 -2.11 9.61
N GLN A 118 -3.19 -3.19 8.94
CA GLN A 118 -2.93 -4.57 9.33
C GLN A 118 -3.31 -5.52 8.18
N LYS A 119 -2.39 -6.45 7.89
CA LYS A 119 -2.49 -7.60 6.96
C LYS A 119 -2.12 -7.30 5.50
N ASN A 120 -0.84 -7.52 5.19
CA ASN A 120 -0.37 -8.34 4.05
C ASN A 120 1.17 -8.37 4.04
N ASN A 121 1.76 -9.13 4.99
CA ASN A 121 3.15 -9.60 4.92
C ASN A 121 3.23 -10.93 4.16
N THR A 122 2.47 -11.05 3.09
CA THR A 122 2.52 -12.17 2.14
C THR A 122 2.64 -11.53 0.78
N THR A 123 3.88 -11.39 0.33
CA THR A 123 4.27 -11.09 -1.05
C THR A 123 3.39 -10.01 -1.70
N ARG A 124 3.71 -8.75 -1.43
CA ARG A 124 3.43 -7.70 -2.40
C ARG A 124 4.16 -8.12 -3.67
N ASN A 125 3.47 -8.85 -4.56
CA ASN A 125 3.77 -8.81 -5.97
C ASN A 125 3.79 -7.32 -6.26
N ILE A 126 4.99 -6.76 -6.38
CA ILE A 126 5.14 -5.36 -6.72
C ILE A 126 4.42 -5.30 -8.06
N ASP A 127 3.22 -4.72 -8.04
CA ASP A 127 2.41 -4.41 -9.21
C ASP A 127 3.18 -3.33 -9.97
N THR A 128 4.34 -3.69 -10.51
CA THR A 128 5.08 -2.96 -11.53
C THR A 128 4.33 -3.07 -12.87
N LYS A 129 3.00 -3.16 -12.82
CA LYS A 129 2.11 -3.19 -13.98
C LYS A 129 1.98 -1.79 -14.61
N ASN A 130 2.41 -0.74 -13.91
CA ASN A 130 2.20 0.66 -14.31
C ASN A 130 3.42 1.38 -14.91
N ASP A 131 4.61 0.79 -14.89
CA ASP A 131 5.78 1.42 -15.51
C ASP A 131 5.96 0.95 -16.96
N TRP A 132 5.99 1.89 -17.90
CA TRP A 132 6.11 1.64 -19.35
C TRP A 132 7.29 0.74 -19.72
N PHE A 133 8.38 0.81 -18.97
CA PHE A 133 9.61 0.06 -19.24
C PHE A 133 9.74 -1.25 -18.46
N THR A 134 8.80 -1.58 -17.56
CA THR A 134 8.93 -2.79 -16.77
C THR A 134 8.43 -4.02 -17.53
N LEU A 135 9.32 -5.00 -17.70
CA LEU A 135 8.96 -6.29 -18.29
C LEU A 135 7.97 -7.06 -17.40
N PRO A 136 6.97 -7.74 -18.00
CA PRO A 136 6.07 -8.60 -17.26
C PRO A 136 6.84 -9.76 -16.62
N LYS A 137 6.45 -10.11 -15.41
CA LYS A 137 6.93 -11.34 -14.77
C LYS A 137 6.11 -12.50 -15.33
N PRO A 138 6.75 -13.53 -15.91
CA PRO A 138 6.03 -14.66 -16.45
C PRO A 138 5.46 -15.56 -15.35
N ASP A 139 4.21 -15.97 -15.50
CA ASP A 139 3.57 -16.95 -14.61
C ASP A 139 4.26 -18.31 -14.68
N ASP A 140 4.16 -19.12 -13.63
CA ASP A 140 4.83 -20.43 -13.58
C ASP A 140 4.37 -21.40 -14.69
N ASN A 141 3.12 -21.28 -15.15
CA ASN A 141 2.64 -22.07 -16.28
C ASN A 141 3.39 -21.69 -17.58
N MET A 142 3.49 -20.39 -17.87
CA MET A 142 4.22 -19.90 -19.04
C MET A 142 5.72 -20.22 -18.94
N ARG A 143 6.31 -20.15 -17.74
CA ARG A 143 7.70 -20.53 -17.50
C ARG A 143 7.96 -21.99 -17.86
N ARG A 144 7.02 -22.91 -17.59
CA ARG A 144 7.16 -24.33 -17.92
C ARG A 144 7.20 -24.59 -19.43
N GLU A 145 6.45 -23.83 -20.21
CA GLU A 145 6.47 -23.91 -21.67
C GLU A 145 7.82 -23.42 -22.22
N LEU A 146 8.29 -22.28 -21.71
CA LEU A 146 9.50 -21.60 -22.15
C LEU A 146 10.79 -22.18 -21.57
N GLN A 147 10.69 -23.03 -20.54
CA GLN A 147 11.83 -23.61 -19.83
C GLN A 147 12.84 -24.26 -20.78
N ARG A 148 12.36 -24.94 -21.82
CA ARG A 148 13.21 -25.63 -22.80
C ARG A 148 14.08 -24.65 -23.58
N ASP A 149 13.48 -23.57 -24.07
CA ASP A 149 14.18 -22.53 -24.83
C ASP A 149 15.15 -21.73 -23.94
N LEU A 150 14.81 -21.50 -22.68
CA LEU A 150 15.71 -20.85 -21.71
C LEU A 150 16.94 -21.71 -21.42
N VAL A 151 16.76 -23.01 -21.22
CA VAL A 151 17.88 -23.96 -21.04
C VAL A 151 18.73 -24.05 -22.31
N LEU A 152 18.10 -23.97 -23.48
CA LEU A 152 18.81 -23.91 -24.76
C LEU A 152 19.72 -22.66 -24.84
N LEU A 153 19.20 -21.49 -24.43
CA LEU A 153 19.98 -20.26 -24.39
C LEU A 153 21.13 -20.33 -23.38
N GLN A 154 20.89 -20.93 -22.21
CA GLN A 154 21.93 -21.19 -21.20
C GLN A 154 23.07 -22.04 -21.78
N HIS A 155 22.74 -23.04 -22.59
CA HIS A 155 23.71 -23.96 -23.21
C HIS A 155 24.12 -23.57 -24.64
N ARG A 156 23.88 -22.32 -25.06
CA ARG A 156 24.14 -21.83 -26.43
C ARG A 156 25.55 -22.15 -26.97
N ALA A 157 26.55 -22.21 -26.10
CA ALA A 157 27.94 -22.49 -26.46
C ALA A 157 28.20 -23.92 -26.97
N ALA A 158 27.29 -24.87 -26.72
CA ALA A 158 27.43 -26.25 -27.16
C ALA A 158 26.57 -26.58 -28.40
N LEU A 159 25.80 -25.62 -28.92
CA LEU A 159 24.86 -25.86 -30.02
C LEU A 159 25.56 -25.96 -31.37
N ASP A 160 26.42 -25.00 -31.68
CA ASP A 160 27.18 -24.96 -32.92
C ASP A 160 28.68 -25.07 -32.61
N PRO A 161 29.39 -26.09 -33.13
CA PRO A 161 30.84 -26.23 -32.92
C PRO A 161 31.67 -25.07 -33.49
N LYS A 162 31.10 -24.26 -34.40
CA LYS A 162 31.78 -23.11 -35.01
C LYS A 162 31.52 -21.81 -34.27
N ARG A 163 30.49 -21.76 -33.41
CA ARG A 163 30.09 -20.53 -32.72
C ARG A 163 30.56 -20.52 -31.27
N HIS A 164 31.64 -19.78 -31.02
CA HIS A 164 32.20 -19.59 -29.69
C HIS A 164 31.71 -18.27 -29.08
N TYR A 165 30.92 -18.34 -28.02
CA TYR A 165 30.44 -17.16 -27.28
C TYR A 165 31.42 -16.78 -26.17
N LYS A 166 31.34 -15.52 -25.73
CA LYS A 166 31.97 -15.10 -24.48
C LYS A 166 31.47 -15.96 -23.32
N LYS A 167 32.40 -16.40 -22.47
CA LYS A 167 32.08 -17.21 -21.28
C LYS A 167 31.27 -16.35 -20.31
N ASP A 168 30.03 -16.75 -20.09
CA ASP A 168 29.09 -16.09 -19.20
C ASP A 168 28.26 -17.16 -18.45
N ARG A 169 27.88 -16.86 -17.21
CA ARG A 169 27.07 -17.73 -16.36
C ARG A 169 25.62 -17.28 -16.41
N TRP A 170 25.04 -17.28 -17.61
CA TRP A 170 23.67 -16.85 -17.82
C TRP A 170 22.70 -17.66 -16.94
N GLN A 171 21.98 -16.95 -16.06
CA GLN A 171 20.88 -17.47 -15.26
C GLN A 171 19.57 -16.95 -15.83
N ILE A 172 18.49 -17.71 -15.64
CA ILE A 172 17.16 -17.29 -16.07
C ILE A 172 16.77 -16.03 -15.28
N PRO A 173 16.51 -14.89 -15.95
CA PRO A 173 16.09 -13.66 -15.28
C PRO A 173 14.70 -13.81 -14.63
N ASP A 174 14.43 -13.01 -13.60
CA ASP A 174 13.10 -13.03 -12.93
C ASP A 174 11.99 -12.50 -13.85
N ARG A 175 12.30 -11.49 -14.68
CA ARG A 175 11.39 -10.88 -15.64
C ARG A 175 11.99 -10.98 -17.03
N PHE A 176 11.23 -11.51 -17.97
CA PHE A 176 11.61 -11.62 -19.36
C PHE A 176 10.35 -11.69 -20.23
N ALA A 177 10.51 -11.34 -21.50
CA ALA A 177 9.47 -11.48 -22.50
C ALA A 177 10.05 -12.19 -23.73
N VAL A 178 9.20 -12.93 -24.43
CA VAL A 178 9.56 -13.58 -25.69
C VAL A 178 9.00 -12.74 -26.82
N GLY A 179 9.88 -12.37 -27.76
CA GLY A 179 9.52 -11.57 -28.94
C GLY A 179 9.88 -12.31 -30.22
N THR A 180 9.20 -11.94 -31.30
CA THR A 180 9.52 -12.41 -32.66
C THR A 180 10.14 -11.25 -33.44
N ILE A 181 11.22 -11.52 -34.18
CA ILE A 181 11.87 -10.51 -35.02
C ILE A 181 10.94 -10.18 -36.20
N ILE A 182 10.68 -8.89 -36.41
CA ILE A 182 9.89 -8.39 -37.55
C ILE A 182 10.87 -7.97 -38.65
N ASP A 183 10.90 -8.73 -39.74
CA ASP A 183 11.76 -8.45 -40.88
C ASP A 183 11.34 -7.17 -41.61
N ASN A 184 12.33 -6.38 -42.05
CA ASN A 184 12.08 -5.19 -42.87
C ASN A 184 11.61 -5.61 -44.28
N LYS A 185 10.76 -4.78 -44.91
CA LYS A 185 10.31 -4.97 -46.30
C LYS A 185 11.39 -4.64 -47.34
N ALA A 186 12.53 -4.08 -46.94
CA ALA A 186 13.62 -3.74 -47.86
C ALA A 186 14.50 -4.95 -48.24
N GLU A 187 14.62 -5.96 -47.38
CA GLU A 187 15.52 -7.11 -47.57
C GLU A 187 14.72 -8.42 -47.62
N PHE A 188 14.67 -9.07 -48.79
CA PHE A 188 13.81 -10.25 -49.00
C PHE A 188 14.54 -11.60 -48.95
N TYR A 189 15.80 -11.66 -49.42
CA TYR A 189 16.46 -12.94 -49.72
C TYR A 189 17.65 -13.29 -48.82
N SER A 190 18.05 -12.41 -47.91
CA SER A 190 19.24 -12.61 -47.06
C SER A 190 18.89 -13.13 -45.67
N SER A 191 18.26 -12.28 -44.87
CA SER A 191 17.98 -12.53 -43.45
C SER A 191 16.58 -13.10 -43.18
N ARG A 192 15.68 -12.96 -44.15
CA ARG A 192 14.27 -13.28 -44.00
C ARG A 192 13.99 -14.78 -44.10
N LEU A 193 13.29 -15.31 -43.11
CA LEU A 193 12.79 -16.68 -43.11
C LEU A 193 11.50 -16.80 -43.92
N THR A 194 11.35 -17.89 -44.67
CA THR A 194 10.09 -18.23 -45.34
C THR A 194 9.03 -18.64 -44.32
N ASN A 195 7.74 -18.59 -44.69
CA ASN A 195 6.65 -18.95 -43.78
C ASN A 195 6.73 -20.39 -43.25
N LYS A 196 7.39 -21.30 -44.00
CA LYS A 196 7.55 -22.71 -43.60
C LYS A 196 8.64 -22.91 -42.55
N GLU A 197 9.68 -22.09 -42.63
CA GLU A 197 10.84 -22.10 -41.73
C GLU A 197 10.55 -21.35 -40.42
N ARG A 198 9.58 -20.43 -40.42
CA ARG A 198 9.12 -19.74 -39.21
C ARG A 198 8.44 -20.73 -38.26
N LYS A 199 9.05 -20.93 -37.09
CA LYS A 199 8.57 -21.81 -36.02
C LYS A 199 8.16 -21.00 -34.79
N SER A 200 7.40 -21.63 -33.90
CA SER A 200 6.89 -20.96 -32.69
C SER A 200 7.94 -20.85 -31.59
N THR A 201 8.90 -21.78 -31.55
CA THR A 201 9.93 -21.87 -30.50
C THR A 201 11.33 -21.98 -31.08
N MET A 202 12.34 -21.59 -30.30
CA MET A 202 13.73 -21.70 -30.72
C MET A 202 14.15 -23.17 -30.85
N LEU A 203 13.66 -24.02 -29.95
CA LEU A 203 13.88 -25.47 -30.00
C LEU A 203 13.33 -26.10 -31.28
N GLU A 204 12.13 -25.72 -31.72
CA GLU A 204 11.53 -26.27 -32.95
C GLU A 204 12.35 -25.90 -34.19
N THR A 205 12.85 -24.66 -34.26
CA THR A 205 13.78 -24.23 -35.32
C THR A 205 15.05 -25.08 -35.31
N LEU A 206 15.62 -25.35 -34.13
CA LEU A 206 16.81 -26.17 -34.00
C LEU A 206 16.56 -27.63 -34.40
N MET A 207 15.41 -28.20 -34.00
CA MET A 207 15.03 -29.56 -34.40
C MET A 207 14.74 -29.68 -35.90
N GLY A 208 14.33 -28.58 -36.55
CA GLY A 208 14.12 -28.53 -37.99
C GLY A 208 15.41 -28.53 -38.82
N ASP A 209 16.56 -28.22 -38.21
CA ASP A 209 17.85 -28.18 -38.89
C ASP A 209 18.54 -29.56 -38.88
N ASP A 210 18.65 -30.16 -40.06
CA ASP A 210 19.27 -31.47 -40.24
C ASP A 210 20.79 -31.46 -39.93
N THR A 211 21.46 -30.34 -40.16
CA THR A 211 22.91 -30.25 -39.97
C THR A 211 23.29 -30.32 -38.49
N THR A 212 22.58 -29.56 -37.65
CA THR A 212 22.75 -29.59 -36.19
C THR A 212 22.31 -30.93 -35.60
N ASN A 213 21.20 -31.51 -36.08
CA ASN A 213 20.76 -32.85 -35.67
C ASN A 213 21.82 -33.94 -35.92
N LYS A 214 22.44 -33.95 -37.10
CA LYS A 214 23.55 -34.86 -37.43
C LYS A 214 24.73 -34.69 -36.48
N TYR A 215 25.11 -33.43 -36.20
CA TYR A 215 26.18 -33.12 -35.27
C TYR A 215 25.86 -33.61 -33.84
N PHE A 216 24.68 -33.28 -33.31
CA PHE A 216 24.26 -33.69 -31.97
C PHE A 216 24.21 -35.21 -31.85
N LYS A 217 23.65 -35.91 -32.84
CA LYS A 217 23.61 -37.39 -32.83
C LYS A 217 25.02 -37.97 -32.78
N ARG A 218 25.93 -37.49 -33.63
CA ARG A 218 27.32 -37.95 -33.67
C ARG A 218 28.04 -37.70 -32.34
N LYS A 219 28.01 -36.46 -31.83
CA LYS A 219 28.70 -36.10 -30.57
C LYS A 219 28.08 -36.79 -29.36
N TYR A 220 26.76 -36.95 -29.32
CA TYR A 220 26.08 -37.69 -28.27
C TYR A 220 26.54 -39.15 -28.23
N SER A 221 26.58 -39.84 -29.38
CA SER A 221 27.07 -41.22 -29.46
C SER A 221 28.53 -41.35 -29.00
N GLU A 222 29.40 -40.42 -29.42
CA GLU A 222 30.80 -40.37 -29.00
C GLU A 222 30.94 -40.20 -27.48
N ILE A 223 30.21 -39.23 -26.90
CA ILE A 223 30.17 -38.99 -25.46
C ILE A 223 29.63 -40.22 -24.72
N GLN A 224 28.60 -40.88 -25.27
CA GLN A 224 28.00 -42.05 -24.64
C GLN A 224 28.96 -43.24 -24.61
N VAL A 225 29.70 -43.49 -25.70
CA VAL A 225 30.77 -44.48 -25.75
C VAL A 225 31.86 -44.16 -24.73
N GLN A 226 32.33 -42.92 -24.68
CA GLN A 226 33.35 -42.49 -23.73
C GLN A 226 32.88 -42.65 -22.28
N LYS A 227 31.65 -42.21 -21.97
CA LYS A 227 31.06 -42.32 -20.63
C LYS A 227 30.73 -43.75 -20.22
N THR A 228 30.55 -44.67 -21.17
CA THR A 228 30.20 -46.08 -20.90
C THR A 228 31.43 -46.98 -20.87
N SER A 229 32.56 -46.52 -21.43
CA SER A 229 33.84 -47.21 -21.38
C SER A 229 34.24 -47.58 -19.95
N GLY A 230 34.74 -48.81 -19.77
CA GLY A 230 35.20 -49.32 -18.47
C GLY A 230 34.12 -49.57 -17.40
N LYS A 231 32.84 -49.25 -17.66
CA LYS A 231 31.76 -49.46 -16.68
C LYS A 231 31.27 -50.92 -16.63
N LYS A 232 30.11 -51.13 -16.01
CA LYS A 232 29.46 -52.43 -15.82
C LYS A 232 29.38 -53.28 -17.09
N GLY A 233 29.16 -52.69 -18.26
CA GLY A 233 29.13 -53.42 -19.54
C GLY A 233 30.48 -54.10 -19.85
N HIS A 234 31.58 -53.38 -19.67
CA HIS A 234 32.93 -53.92 -19.83
C HIS A 234 33.22 -55.02 -18.79
N PHE A 235 32.91 -54.76 -17.52
CA PHE A 235 33.10 -55.74 -16.45
C PHE A 235 32.32 -57.05 -16.69
N LYS A 236 31.04 -56.96 -17.09
CA LYS A 236 30.22 -58.13 -17.42
C LYS A 236 30.82 -58.92 -18.60
N LYS A 237 31.31 -58.24 -19.63
CA LYS A 237 31.98 -58.86 -20.79
C LYS A 237 33.27 -59.59 -20.35
N MET A 238 34.07 -59.00 -19.48
CA MET A 238 35.27 -59.66 -18.94
C MET A 238 34.90 -60.89 -18.11
N LYS A 239 33.88 -60.79 -17.26
CA LYS A 239 33.40 -61.93 -16.45
C LYS A 239 32.86 -63.07 -17.33
N SER A 240 32.12 -62.77 -18.40
CA SER A 240 31.65 -63.80 -19.33
C SER A 240 32.79 -64.46 -20.10
N MET A 241 33.83 -63.70 -20.49
CA MET A 241 35.02 -64.27 -21.12
C MET A 241 35.78 -65.19 -20.17
N ARG A 242 35.91 -64.83 -18.88
CA ARG A 242 36.53 -65.68 -17.86
C ARG A 242 35.74 -66.96 -17.55
N LYS A 243 34.41 -66.94 -17.66
CA LYS A 243 33.56 -68.12 -17.44
C LYS A 243 33.55 -69.07 -18.66
N LYS A 244 33.94 -68.57 -19.84
CA LYS A 244 33.89 -69.32 -21.09
C LYS A 244 35.05 -70.32 -21.24
N TYR A 245 36.16 -70.05 -20.57
CA TYR A 245 37.29 -70.97 -20.40
C TYR A 245 37.20 -71.63 -19.02
#